data_AF-A0A7U5Y0D3-F1
#
_entry.id   AF-A0A7U5Y0D3-F1
#
_cell.length_a   1.000
_cell.length_b   1.000
_cell.length_c   1.000
_cell.angle_alpha   90.00
_cell.angle_beta   90.00
_cell.angle_gamma   90.00
#
_symmetry.space_group_name_H-M   'P 1'
#
loop_
_entity.id
_entity.type
_entity.pdbx_description
1 polymer ?
#
loop_
_entity_poly.entity_id
_entity_poly.type
_entity_poly.pdbx_seq_one_letter_code
_entity_poly.pdbx_strand_id
1 'polypeptide(L)'
;MQEIELKFAVTTGLASLVFALTGCTATGPIFQEAASAPEGKGLVYLYRPSSLALAARSAKFFVSGQKIAELNTNGYTAVYLPEGHHVILQRWADNEYPALMANIVGPTKPIAIPLDVKAGDTHYIRFTTGPGEHTYGTIAVAWRIEQVSPAFGSREITETRYEPASQ
;
A
#
# COMPACT_ATOMS: atom_id res chain seq x y z
N MET A 1 -54.14 29.63 41.22
CA MET A 1 -53.19 29.15 42.24
C MET A 1 -52.15 28.33 41.52
N GLN A 2 -50.92 28.82 41.57
CA GLN A 2 -49.70 28.29 40.98
C GLN A 2 -49.25 27.02 41.71
N GLU A 3 -48.71 26.04 40.99
CA GLU A 3 -47.62 25.15 41.42
C GLU A 3 -47.05 24.53 40.12
N ILE A 4 -45.75 24.75 39.91
CA ILE A 4 -44.96 24.32 38.76
C ILE A 4 -44.24 23.05 39.21
N GLU A 5 -44.35 21.93 38.49
CA GLU A 5 -43.41 20.82 38.68
C GLU A 5 -42.93 20.31 37.32
N LEU A 6 -41.64 20.57 37.09
CA LEU A 6 -40.87 20.32 35.89
C LEU A 6 -40.40 18.85 35.90
N LYS A 7 -40.84 18.03 34.94
CA LYS A 7 -40.26 16.70 34.71
C LYS A 7 -39.75 16.61 33.28
N PHE A 8 -38.44 16.79 33.12
CA PHE A 8 -37.69 16.40 31.94
C PHE A 8 -37.76 14.89 31.76
N ALA A 9 -38.24 14.41 30.62
CA ALA A 9 -38.03 13.03 30.19
C ALA A 9 -37.87 12.97 28.67
N VAL A 10 -36.62 13.23 28.27
CA VAL A 10 -35.87 12.52 27.22
C VAL A 10 -36.61 12.30 25.90
N THR A 11 -36.42 13.24 24.99
CA THR A 11 -36.62 13.08 23.55
C THR A 11 -35.67 11.97 23.05
N THR A 12 -36.18 10.77 22.78
CA THR A 12 -35.39 9.69 22.17
C THR A 12 -35.12 10.04 20.71
N GLY A 13 -34.10 10.87 20.49
CA GLY A 13 -33.54 11.15 19.18
C GLY A 13 -32.88 9.89 18.62
N LEU A 14 -33.35 9.46 17.45
CA LEU A 14 -32.71 8.43 16.62
C LEU A 14 -31.40 9.03 16.07
N ALA A 15 -30.37 9.14 16.91
CA ALA A 15 -29.07 9.66 16.52
C ALA A 15 -28.25 8.54 15.88
N SER A 16 -28.27 8.52 14.55
CA SER A 16 -27.42 7.75 13.65
C SER A 16 -25.96 7.71 14.11
N LEU A 17 -25.46 6.50 14.39
CA LEU A 17 -24.04 6.24 14.56
C LEU A 17 -23.50 5.58 13.28
N VAL A 18 -23.35 6.39 12.23
CA VAL A 18 -22.55 6.02 11.05
C VAL A 18 -21.09 6.18 11.45
N PHE A 19 -20.48 5.11 11.96
CA PHE A 19 -19.02 5.02 12.06
C PHE A 19 -18.47 4.99 10.63
N ALA A 20 -18.00 6.13 10.13
CA ALA A 20 -17.16 6.17 8.95
C ALA A 20 -15.85 5.46 9.31
N LEU A 21 -15.68 4.20 8.87
CA LEU A 21 -14.38 3.55 8.87
C LEU A 21 -13.48 4.31 7.90
N THR A 22 -12.74 5.31 8.39
CA THR A 22 -11.69 5.97 7.63
C THR A 22 -10.51 4.99 7.51
N GLY A 23 -10.62 4.03 6.60
CA GLY A 23 -9.47 3.24 6.17
C GLY A 23 -8.47 4.15 5.45
N CYS A 24 -7.17 3.98 5.70
CA CYS A 24 -6.11 4.61 4.91
C CYS A 24 -6.11 4.03 3.49
N THR A 25 -6.92 4.58 2.60
CA THR A 25 -6.87 4.33 1.15
C THR A 25 -6.06 5.43 0.48
N ALA A 26 -5.37 5.10 -0.61
CA ALA A 26 -4.79 6.13 -1.48
C ALA A 26 -5.91 7.08 -1.98
N THR A 27 -5.64 8.38 -1.99
CA THR A 27 -6.63 9.44 -2.30
C THR A 27 -6.31 10.26 -3.55
N GLY A 28 -5.15 10.01 -4.18
CA GLY A 28 -4.74 10.73 -5.39
C GLY A 28 -5.61 10.46 -6.62
N PRO A 29 -5.27 11.10 -7.77
CA PRO A 29 -5.94 10.83 -9.04
C PRO A 29 -5.87 9.35 -9.39
N ILE A 30 -6.89 8.87 -10.10
CA ILE A 30 -6.82 7.56 -10.75
C ILE A 30 -5.63 7.52 -11.71
N PHE A 31 -5.14 6.32 -12.02
CA PHE A 31 -3.97 6.12 -12.86
C PHE A 31 -3.89 7.04 -14.07
N GLN A 32 -2.74 7.69 -14.18
CA GLN A 32 -2.28 8.46 -15.32
C GLN A 32 -0.92 7.92 -15.73
N GLU A 33 -0.75 7.73 -17.03
CA GLU A 33 0.53 7.34 -17.59
C GLU A 33 1.57 8.43 -17.27
N ALA A 34 2.68 8.00 -16.68
CA ALA A 34 3.83 8.85 -16.43
C ALA A 34 4.47 9.28 -17.75
N ALA A 35 5.23 10.37 -17.71
CA ALA A 35 6.02 10.78 -18.86
C ALA A 35 7.02 9.67 -19.24
N SER A 36 7.41 9.64 -20.52
CA SER A 36 8.46 8.76 -21.01
C SER A 36 9.71 8.86 -20.14
N ALA A 37 10.38 7.73 -19.93
CA ALA A 37 11.60 7.71 -19.13
C ALA A 37 12.67 8.64 -19.75
N PRO A 38 13.38 9.43 -18.93
CA PRO A 38 14.54 10.19 -19.39
C PRO A 38 15.61 9.26 -20.01
N GLU A 39 16.52 9.85 -20.77
CA GLU A 39 17.65 9.11 -21.37
C GLU A 39 18.44 8.32 -20.30
N GLY A 40 18.79 7.08 -20.64
CA GLY A 40 19.53 6.17 -19.75
C GLY A 40 18.71 5.62 -18.57
N LYS A 41 17.39 5.81 -18.55
CA LYS A 41 16.49 5.30 -17.50
C LYS A 41 15.36 4.45 -18.08
N GLY A 42 14.86 3.54 -17.25
CA GLY A 42 13.57 2.88 -17.45
C GLY A 42 12.51 3.42 -16.48
N LEU A 43 11.26 3.24 -16.85
CA LEU A 43 10.09 3.57 -16.02
C LEU A 43 9.67 2.35 -15.21
N VAL A 44 9.50 2.50 -13.90
CA VAL A 44 9.00 1.46 -13.02
C VAL A 44 7.74 1.96 -12.33
N TYR A 45 6.61 1.34 -12.63
CA TYR A 45 5.39 1.49 -11.86
C TYR A 45 5.42 0.53 -10.68
N LEU A 46 5.27 1.07 -9.46
CA LEU A 46 5.02 0.28 -8.26
C LEU A 46 3.57 0.48 -7.87
N TYR A 47 2.83 -0.60 -7.68
CA TYR A 47 1.41 -0.49 -7.37
C TYR A 47 0.94 -1.57 -6.40
N ARG A 48 -0.11 -1.23 -5.65
CA ARG A 48 -0.72 -2.06 -4.64
C ARG A 48 -2.23 -2.09 -4.86
N PRO A 49 -2.77 -3.15 -5.48
CA PRO A 49 -4.21 -3.34 -5.59
C PRO A 49 -4.88 -3.33 -4.22
N SER A 50 -6.17 -2.97 -4.21
CA SER A 50 -6.98 -3.00 -3.00
C SER A 50 -7.04 -4.40 -2.39
N SER A 51 -6.79 -4.50 -1.09
CA SER A 51 -6.98 -5.72 -0.30
C SER A 51 -7.32 -5.34 1.14
N LEU A 52 -8.17 -6.16 1.78
CA LEU A 52 -8.49 -6.01 3.21
C LEU A 52 -7.31 -6.40 4.11
N ALA A 53 -6.47 -7.33 3.65
CA ALA A 53 -5.31 -7.77 4.40
C ALA A 53 -4.30 -6.61 4.54
N LEU A 54 -3.96 -6.24 5.77
CA LEU A 54 -3.02 -5.14 6.06
C LEU A 54 -3.41 -3.80 5.41
N ALA A 55 -4.71 -3.57 5.15
CA ALA A 55 -5.22 -2.37 4.51
C ALA A 55 -4.82 -1.08 5.26
N ALA A 56 -4.77 -1.16 6.60
CA ALA A 56 -4.41 -0.04 7.47
C ALA A 56 -2.90 0.26 7.54
N ARG A 57 -2.05 -0.47 6.79
CA ARG A 57 -0.60 -0.28 6.77
C ARG A 57 -0.15 0.24 5.42
N SER A 58 0.75 1.20 5.39
CA SER A 58 1.46 1.62 4.17
C SER A 58 2.65 0.69 3.91
N ALA A 59 2.82 0.25 2.66
CA ALA A 59 3.94 -0.59 2.24
C ALA A 59 5.10 0.30 1.77
N LYS A 60 6.28 0.16 2.35
CA LYS A 60 7.46 0.97 2.01
C LYS A 60 8.39 0.20 1.09
N PHE A 61 8.85 0.84 0.02
CA PHE A 61 9.70 0.24 -1.01
C PHE A 61 11.03 0.98 -1.11
N PHE A 62 12.09 0.22 -1.36
CA PHE A 62 13.47 0.69 -1.33
C PHE A 62 14.27 0.15 -2.51
N VAL A 63 15.21 0.96 -3.00
CA VAL A 63 16.27 0.57 -3.93
C VAL A 63 17.57 1.09 -3.37
N SER A 64 18.60 0.25 -3.29
CA SER A 64 19.92 0.61 -2.73
C SER A 64 19.84 1.25 -1.32
N GLY A 65 18.86 0.83 -0.51
CA GLY A 65 18.64 1.34 0.85
C GLY A 65 17.88 2.69 0.93
N GLN A 66 17.64 3.38 -0.18
CA GLN A 66 16.84 4.61 -0.23
C GLN A 66 15.36 4.27 -0.40
N LYS A 67 14.48 4.92 0.37
CA LYS A 67 13.03 4.76 0.20
C LYS A 67 12.62 5.41 -1.11
N ILE A 68 12.01 4.65 -2.02
CA ILE A 68 11.54 5.14 -3.32
C ILE A 68 10.02 5.33 -3.36
N ALA A 69 9.28 4.64 -2.49
CA ALA A 69 7.83 4.73 -2.44
C ALA A 69 7.28 4.31 -1.07
N GLU A 70 6.09 4.83 -0.76
CA GLU A 70 5.26 4.40 0.35
C GLU A 70 3.81 4.34 -0.15
N LEU A 71 3.24 3.13 -0.22
CA LEU A 71 1.94 2.91 -0.85
C LEU A 71 0.89 2.43 0.15
N ASN A 72 -0.20 3.17 0.26
CA ASN A 72 -1.42 2.75 0.91
C ASN A 72 -2.15 1.69 0.08
N THR A 73 -3.19 1.08 0.66
CA THR A 73 -4.05 0.17 -0.11
C THR A 73 -4.66 0.94 -1.29
N ASN A 74 -4.72 0.29 -2.45
CA ASN A 74 -5.12 0.88 -3.74
C ASN A 74 -4.21 2.00 -4.29
N GLY A 75 -2.97 2.10 -3.82
CA GLY A 75 -2.00 3.11 -4.25
C GLY A 75 -1.09 2.66 -5.40
N TYR A 76 -0.60 3.63 -6.19
CA TYR A 76 0.52 3.44 -7.10
C TYR A 76 1.46 4.63 -7.12
N THR A 77 2.67 4.40 -7.60
CA THR A 77 3.61 5.46 -7.96
C THR A 77 4.41 5.08 -9.20
N ALA A 78 5.14 6.05 -9.74
CA ALA A 78 6.06 5.87 -10.85
C ALA A 78 7.44 6.40 -10.45
N VAL A 79 8.48 5.60 -10.69
CA VAL A 79 9.87 5.99 -10.48
C VAL A 79 10.70 5.71 -11.72
N TYR A 80 11.74 6.52 -11.94
CA TYR A 80 12.69 6.30 -13.02
C TYR A 80 13.99 5.75 -12.45
N LEU A 81 14.35 4.53 -12.83
CA LEU A 81 15.60 3.90 -12.41
C LEU A 81 16.62 3.96 -13.55
N PRO A 82 17.92 4.20 -13.25
CA PRO A 82 18.98 4.05 -14.24
C PRO A 82 18.98 2.65 -14.86
N GLU A 83 19.46 2.54 -16.11
CA GLU A 83 19.77 1.24 -16.70
C GLU A 83 20.71 0.43 -15.78
N GLY A 84 20.42 -0.85 -15.61
CA GLY A 84 21.22 -1.78 -14.81
C GLY A 84 20.39 -2.71 -13.93
N HIS A 85 21.11 -3.45 -13.08
CA HIS A 85 20.53 -4.39 -12.13
C HIS A 85 20.17 -3.70 -10.81
N HIS A 86 18.92 -3.81 -10.40
CA HIS A 86 18.39 -3.25 -9.15
C HIS A 86 17.74 -4.34 -8.30
N VAL A 87 17.63 -4.08 -7.00
CA VAL A 87 16.84 -4.91 -6.09
C VAL A 87 15.80 -4.01 -5.45
N ILE A 88 14.51 -4.29 -5.72
CA ILE A 88 13.39 -3.61 -5.06
C ILE A 88 13.08 -4.38 -3.79
N LEU A 89 13.23 -3.72 -2.65
CA LEU A 89 12.95 -4.27 -1.32
C LEU A 89 11.65 -3.66 -0.77
N GLN A 90 10.77 -4.48 -0.21
CA GLN A 90 9.59 -4.06 0.53
C GLN A 90 9.74 -4.37 2.01
N ARG A 91 9.36 -3.41 2.86
CA ARG A 91 9.23 -3.57 4.32
C ARG A 91 8.03 -2.81 4.86
N TRP A 92 7.51 -3.25 6.00
CA TRP A 92 6.36 -2.61 6.67
C TRP A 92 6.76 -1.53 7.68
N ALA A 93 7.95 -1.65 8.28
CA ALA A 93 8.45 -0.73 9.30
C ALA A 93 9.87 -0.29 8.95
N ASP A 94 10.25 0.89 9.39
CA ASP A 94 11.64 1.35 9.38
C ASP A 94 12.38 0.75 10.58
N ASN A 95 12.30 -0.56 10.81
CA ASN A 95 13.08 -1.25 11.83
C ASN A 95 12.86 -0.80 13.30
N GLU A 96 11.91 0.07 13.63
CA GLU A 96 11.84 0.71 14.96
C GLU A 96 11.09 -0.09 16.05
N TYR A 97 10.45 -1.21 15.72
CA TYR A 97 9.76 -1.98 16.76
C TYR A 97 10.76 -2.78 17.59
N PRO A 98 10.74 -2.66 18.93
CA PRO A 98 11.52 -3.54 19.80
C PRO A 98 11.22 -5.00 19.47
N ALA A 99 12.24 -5.86 19.50
CA ALA A 99 12.11 -7.29 19.17
C ALA A 99 10.95 -7.99 19.92
N LEU A 100 10.56 -7.48 21.08
CA LEU A 100 9.41 -7.93 21.89
C LEU A 100 8.06 -7.83 21.15
N MET A 101 7.91 -6.90 20.21
CA MET A 101 6.68 -6.67 19.44
C MET A 101 6.66 -7.43 18.11
N ALA A 102 7.78 -8.01 17.66
CA ALA A 102 7.87 -8.72 16.39
C ALA A 102 6.89 -9.91 16.29
N ASN A 103 6.59 -10.56 17.42
CA ASN A 103 5.67 -11.71 17.49
C ASN A 103 4.18 -11.30 17.54
N ILE A 104 3.87 -10.05 17.91
CA ILE A 104 2.49 -9.51 17.94
C ILE A 104 2.15 -8.89 16.58
N VAL A 105 3.15 -8.36 15.88
CA VAL A 105 3.00 -7.57 14.66
C VAL A 105 3.21 -8.40 13.37
N GLY A 106 3.60 -9.68 13.53
CA GLY A 106 3.89 -10.61 12.44
C GLY A 106 5.34 -10.48 11.93
N PRO A 107 5.90 -11.54 11.32
CA PRO A 107 7.31 -11.57 10.92
C PRO A 107 7.61 -10.45 9.93
N THR A 108 8.42 -9.48 10.37
CA THR A 108 8.79 -8.26 9.65
C THR A 108 9.78 -8.49 8.50
N LYS A 109 9.87 -9.72 7.96
CA LYS A 109 10.91 -10.08 7.00
C LYS A 109 10.70 -9.27 5.72
N PRO A 110 11.69 -8.44 5.32
CA PRO A 110 11.63 -7.77 4.04
C PRO A 110 11.54 -8.79 2.92
N ILE A 111 10.75 -8.49 1.89
CA ILE A 111 10.75 -9.26 0.65
C ILE A 111 11.43 -8.43 -0.44
N ALA A 112 12.06 -9.09 -1.40
CA ALA A 112 12.80 -8.42 -2.45
C ALA A 112 12.60 -9.12 -3.79
N ILE A 113 12.69 -8.35 -4.87
CA ILE A 113 12.71 -8.85 -6.24
C ILE A 113 13.86 -8.18 -7.01
N PRO A 114 14.69 -8.95 -7.73
CA PRO A 114 15.63 -8.38 -8.68
C PRO A 114 14.88 -7.76 -9.86
N LEU A 115 15.38 -6.65 -10.39
CA LEU A 115 14.84 -5.98 -11.57
C LEU A 115 15.98 -5.52 -12.46
N ASP A 116 16.06 -6.08 -13.67
CA ASP A 116 16.95 -5.59 -14.71
C ASP A 116 16.23 -4.53 -15.53
N VAL A 117 16.71 -3.29 -15.43
CA VAL A 117 16.15 -2.12 -16.11
C VAL A 117 16.97 -1.80 -17.35
N LYS A 118 16.31 -1.60 -18.49
CA LYS A 118 16.93 -1.06 -19.70
C LYS A 118 16.41 0.34 -19.99
N ALA A 119 17.21 1.17 -20.65
CA ALA A 119 16.77 2.49 -21.08
C ALA A 119 15.51 2.39 -21.98
N GLY A 120 14.47 3.16 -21.64
CA GLY A 120 13.20 3.20 -22.37
C GLY A 120 12.19 2.10 -22.02
N ASP A 121 12.58 1.08 -21.25
CA ASP A 121 11.66 0.02 -20.86
C ASP A 121 10.67 0.49 -19.77
N THR A 122 9.50 -0.16 -19.74
CA THR A 122 8.48 0.05 -18.72
C THR A 122 8.23 -1.24 -17.94
N HIS A 123 8.37 -1.18 -16.63
CA HIS A 123 8.18 -2.30 -15.71
C HIS A 123 6.99 -2.06 -14.80
N TYR A 124 6.26 -3.13 -14.48
CA TYR A 124 5.14 -3.12 -13.56
C TYR A 124 5.44 -4.04 -12.39
N ILE A 125 5.55 -3.46 -11.20
CA ILE A 125 5.88 -4.15 -9.96
C ILE A 125 4.65 -4.11 -9.06
N ARG A 126 4.04 -5.28 -8.90
CA ARG A 126 2.85 -5.46 -8.09
C ARG A 126 3.22 -5.87 -6.68
N PHE A 127 2.58 -5.23 -5.71
CA PHE A 127 2.58 -5.68 -4.33
C PHE A 127 1.18 -6.14 -3.92
N THR A 128 1.04 -7.40 -3.52
CA THR A 128 -0.25 -7.94 -3.03
C THR A 128 -0.13 -8.43 -1.60
N THR A 129 -1.28 -8.39 -0.92
CA THR A 129 -1.47 -8.92 0.44
C THR A 129 -2.70 -9.81 0.43
N GLY A 130 -2.69 -10.89 1.19
CA GLY A 130 -3.82 -11.82 1.23
C GLY A 130 -3.62 -12.94 2.26
N PRO A 131 -4.47 -13.97 2.23
CA PRO A 131 -4.32 -15.15 3.07
C PRO A 131 -2.96 -15.82 2.83
N GLY A 132 -2.28 -16.18 3.92
CA GLY A 132 -1.08 -17.03 3.92
C GLY A 132 -1.41 -18.48 4.23
N GLU A 133 -0.39 -19.35 4.22
CA GLU A 133 -0.56 -20.76 4.56
C GLU A 133 -1.04 -20.94 6.01
N HIS A 134 -2.09 -21.72 6.19
CA HIS A 134 -2.64 -22.03 7.50
C HIS A 134 -1.74 -23.03 8.23
N THR A 135 -1.24 -22.66 9.40
CA THR A 135 -0.63 -23.61 10.33
C THR A 135 -1.47 -23.65 11.61
N TYR A 136 -1.92 -24.85 12.01
CA TYR A 136 -2.65 -25.09 13.27
C TYR A 136 -3.81 -24.13 13.57
N GLY A 137 -4.74 -23.93 12.63
CA GLY A 137 -5.96 -23.15 12.86
C GLY A 137 -5.77 -21.63 12.98
N THR A 138 -4.57 -21.11 12.75
CA THR A 138 -4.30 -19.67 12.72
C THR A 138 -4.51 -19.11 11.31
N ILE A 139 -5.18 -17.97 11.18
CA ILE A 139 -5.22 -17.20 9.93
C ILE A 139 -3.87 -16.51 9.75
N ALA A 140 -3.08 -16.95 8.77
CA ALA A 140 -1.86 -16.26 8.38
C ALA A 140 -2.17 -15.20 7.32
N VAL A 141 -1.41 -14.11 7.32
CA VAL A 141 -1.41 -13.11 6.25
C VAL A 141 -0.07 -13.20 5.52
N ALA A 142 -0.11 -13.26 4.19
CA ALA A 142 1.05 -13.24 3.33
C ALA A 142 1.08 -11.97 2.48
N TRP A 143 2.28 -11.60 2.05
CA TRP A 143 2.51 -10.54 1.07
C TRP A 143 3.59 -10.96 0.09
N ARG A 144 3.52 -10.41 -1.12
CA ARG A 144 4.43 -10.73 -2.23
C ARG A 144 4.67 -9.50 -3.09
N ILE A 145 5.83 -9.49 -3.73
CA ILE A 145 6.21 -8.52 -4.75
C ILE A 145 6.52 -9.29 -6.02
N GLU A 146 5.95 -8.86 -7.15
CA GLU A 146 6.01 -9.57 -8.41
C GLU A 146 6.21 -8.57 -9.55
N GLN A 147 7.12 -8.87 -10.48
CA GLN A 147 7.12 -8.20 -11.77
C GLN A 147 6.07 -8.87 -12.65
N VAL A 148 5.07 -8.11 -13.08
CA VAL A 148 4.03 -8.59 -14.00
C VAL A 148 4.35 -8.15 -15.42
N SER A 149 3.79 -8.85 -16.42
CA SER A 149 3.98 -8.44 -17.81
C SER A 149 3.32 -7.09 -18.07
N PRO A 150 3.85 -6.29 -19.03
CA PRO A 150 3.25 -5.00 -19.38
C PRO A 150 1.77 -5.09 -19.75
N ALA A 151 1.33 -6.16 -20.42
CA ALA A 151 -0.07 -6.37 -20.80
C ALA A 151 -1.01 -6.62 -19.60
N PHE A 152 -0.51 -7.17 -18.50
CA PHE A 152 -1.29 -7.33 -17.27
C PHE A 152 -1.21 -6.10 -16.39
N GLY A 153 0.01 -5.61 -16.14
CA GLY A 153 0.25 -4.45 -15.27
C GLY A 153 -0.46 -3.19 -15.75
N SER A 154 -0.45 -2.90 -17.06
CA SER A 154 -1.10 -1.72 -17.64
C SER A 154 -2.62 -1.73 -17.49
N ARG A 155 -3.25 -2.90 -17.34
CA ARG A 155 -4.69 -3.03 -17.09
C ARG A 155 -5.01 -2.93 -15.60
N GLU A 156 -4.27 -3.67 -14.77
CA GLU A 156 -4.53 -3.74 -13.32
C GLU A 156 -4.28 -2.39 -12.62
N ILE A 157 -3.25 -1.66 -13.04
CA ILE A 157 -2.91 -0.38 -12.41
C ILE A 157 -3.99 0.69 -12.62
N THR A 158 -4.86 0.55 -13.62
CA THR A 158 -5.87 1.57 -13.97
C THR A 158 -6.86 1.87 -12.85
N GLU A 159 -7.04 0.94 -11.92
CA GLU A 159 -7.96 1.09 -10.78
C GLU A 159 -7.31 1.74 -9.55
N THR A 160 -5.99 1.93 -9.59
CA THR A 160 -5.20 2.44 -8.47
C THR A 160 -5.09 3.97 -8.49
N ARG A 161 -4.67 4.55 -7.36
CA ARG A 161 -4.58 5.99 -7.16
C ARG A 161 -3.15 6.45 -6.87
N TYR A 162 -2.78 7.58 -7.46
CA TYR A 162 -1.41 8.07 -7.40
C TYR A 162 -1.02 8.47 -5.98
N GLU A 163 0.17 8.07 -5.59
CA GLU A 163 0.87 8.50 -4.39
C GLU A 163 2.29 8.95 -4.78
N PRO A 164 2.79 10.05 -4.19
CA PRO A 164 4.08 10.60 -4.56
C PRO A 164 5.20 9.62 -4.24
N ALA A 165 6.16 9.51 -5.16
CA ALA A 165 7.41 8.83 -4.89
C ALA A 165 8.14 9.49 -3.72
N SER A 166 8.91 8.70 -2.97
CA SER A 166 9.77 9.23 -1.91
C SER A 166 11.02 9.83 -2.54
N GLN A 167 11.37 11.07 -2.15
CA GLN A 167 12.60 11.74 -2.58
C GLN A 167 13.81 11.21 -1.83
#